data_AF-A0A2E3C4D7-F1
#
_entry.id   AF-A0A2E3C4D7-F1
#
_cell.length_a   1.000
_cell.length_b   1.000
_cell.length_c   1.000
_cell.angle_alpha   90.00
_cell.angle_beta   90.00
_cell.angle_gamma   90.00
#
_symmetry.space_group_name_H-M   'P 1'
#
loop_
_entity.id
_entity.type
_entity.pdbx_description
1 polymer ?
#
loop_
_entity_poly.entity_id
_entity_poly.type
_entity_poly.pdbx_seq_one_letter_code
_entity_poly.pdbx_strand_id
1 'polypeptide(L)'
;MRLGLFKTFTAAFALCGLLFTQAATANDFSKEDLKKLDQVEDYLNDLKSFAARFEQNVAGMQPSTGVFYFKRPGRFLWQYETPDPVKLVSDGGLIYFHDDSNNQTNQVPREGIADFLTREKINLTDGKFKVEYINDRNGLLHVAIRLKDDAAGDIGNTLSLTFLKGPLQLRQITTTNQFDQPVEVLFFNIRENADLDTQIFKFTPPQYREN
;
A
#
# COMPACT_ATOMS: atom_id res chain seq x y z
N MET A 1 -59.87 -30.49 51.85
CA MET A 1 -60.45 -29.27 51.25
C MET A 1 -59.28 -28.46 50.68
N ARG A 2 -59.01 -28.34 49.39
CA ARG A 2 -59.61 -28.86 48.15
C ARG A 2 -58.51 -29.54 47.33
N LEU A 3 -58.88 -30.69 46.77
CA LEU A 3 -58.11 -31.53 45.86
C LEU A 3 -58.55 -31.19 44.42
N GLY A 4 -57.62 -31.16 43.47
CA GLY A 4 -57.93 -31.15 42.03
C GLY A 4 -56.65 -31.01 41.21
N LEU A 5 -56.52 -31.52 39.99
CA LEU A 5 -57.17 -32.60 39.25
C LEU A 5 -56.23 -32.78 38.03
N PHE A 6 -55.85 -34.03 37.71
CA PHE A 6 -55.46 -34.58 36.40
C PHE A 6 -54.96 -33.66 35.26
N LYS A 7 -53.84 -34.04 34.61
CA LYS A 7 -53.80 -34.62 33.25
C LYS A 7 -52.36 -34.88 32.76
N THR A 8 -52.14 -36.08 32.25
CA THR A 8 -51.00 -36.49 31.42
C THR A 8 -51.04 -35.81 30.05
N PHE A 9 -49.89 -35.40 29.50
CA PHE A 9 -49.73 -35.15 28.05
C PHE A 9 -48.27 -35.37 27.60
N THR A 10 -48.11 -36.44 26.81
CA THR A 10 -47.35 -36.63 25.56
C THR A 10 -46.04 -35.87 25.29
N ALA A 11 -45.02 -36.66 24.94
CA ALA A 11 -43.75 -36.25 24.32
C ALA A 11 -43.93 -35.51 22.99
N ALA A 12 -43.06 -34.54 22.70
CA ALA A 12 -42.86 -34.02 21.33
C ALA A 12 -41.44 -33.48 21.11
N PHE A 13 -40.73 -34.19 20.22
CA PHE A 13 -39.77 -33.72 19.22
C PHE A 13 -38.74 -32.63 19.59
N ALA A 14 -37.49 -33.09 19.75
CA ALA A 14 -36.30 -32.31 19.50
C ALA A 14 -36.30 -31.78 18.05
N LEU A 15 -36.46 -30.46 17.88
CA LEU A 15 -36.13 -29.78 16.63
C LEU A 15 -34.77 -29.10 16.83
N CYS A 16 -33.72 -29.84 16.51
CA CYS A 16 -32.36 -29.33 16.43
C CYS A 16 -32.32 -28.34 15.25
N GLY A 17 -32.36 -27.05 15.54
CA GLY A 17 -32.20 -26.00 14.55
C GLY A 17 -30.80 -26.06 13.96
N LEU A 18 -30.70 -26.57 12.72
CA LEU A 18 -29.51 -26.45 11.90
C LEU A 18 -29.24 -24.97 11.63
N LEU A 19 -28.33 -24.38 12.41
CA LEU A 19 -27.67 -23.15 12.04
C LEU A 19 -26.84 -23.45 10.79
N PHE A 20 -27.31 -23.00 9.63
CA PHE A 20 -26.47 -22.90 8.45
C PHE A 20 -25.38 -21.87 8.75
N THR A 21 -24.20 -22.36 9.13
CA THR A 21 -22.97 -21.58 9.10
C THR A 21 -22.68 -21.25 7.64
N GLN A 22 -22.98 -20.02 7.24
CA GLN A 22 -22.59 -19.48 5.95
C GLN A 22 -21.06 -19.32 5.98
N ALA A 23 -20.35 -20.33 5.47
CA ALA A 23 -18.91 -20.24 5.28
C ALA A 23 -18.63 -19.07 4.33
N ALA A 24 -17.88 -18.07 4.79
CA ALA A 24 -17.37 -17.02 3.92
C ALA A 24 -16.54 -17.67 2.81
N THR A 25 -17.00 -17.55 1.56
CA THR A 25 -16.25 -18.02 0.41
C THR A 25 -14.93 -17.25 0.34
N ALA A 26 -13.81 -17.96 0.23
CA ALA A 26 -12.58 -17.35 -0.24
C ALA A 26 -12.87 -16.59 -1.54
N ASN A 27 -12.32 -15.37 -1.71
CA ASN A 27 -12.46 -14.61 -2.95
C ASN A 27 -11.78 -15.40 -4.08
N ASP A 28 -12.55 -16.20 -4.82
CA ASP A 28 -12.10 -16.81 -6.05
C ASP A 28 -12.10 -15.75 -7.15
N PHE A 29 -10.92 -15.27 -7.51
CA PHE A 29 -10.72 -14.31 -8.60
C PHE A 29 -11.06 -14.96 -9.94
N SER A 30 -11.74 -14.24 -10.82
CA SER A 30 -12.04 -14.74 -12.16
C SER A 30 -10.77 -14.83 -13.02
N LYS A 31 -10.80 -15.61 -14.10
CA LYS A 31 -9.71 -15.63 -15.10
C LYS A 31 -9.38 -14.23 -15.65
N GLU A 32 -10.39 -13.37 -15.74
CA GLU A 32 -10.22 -12.00 -16.20
C GLU A 32 -9.49 -11.14 -15.17
N ASP A 33 -9.77 -11.35 -13.88
CA ASP A 33 -9.09 -10.65 -12.79
C ASP A 33 -7.62 -11.05 -12.69
N LEU A 34 -7.32 -12.35 -12.83
CA LEU A 34 -5.94 -12.83 -12.89
C LEU A 34 -5.17 -12.19 -14.05
N LYS A 35 -5.79 -12.08 -15.23
CA LYS A 35 -5.17 -11.39 -16.37
C LYS A 35 -4.89 -9.90 -16.09
N LYS A 36 -5.78 -9.21 -15.37
CA LYS A 36 -5.55 -7.81 -14.95
C LYS A 36 -4.41 -7.70 -13.94
N LEU A 37 -4.30 -8.69 -13.05
CA LEU A 37 -3.19 -8.76 -12.10
C LEU A 37 -1.86 -8.95 -12.82
N ASP A 38 -1.79 -9.85 -13.80
CA ASP A 38 -0.61 -10.04 -14.66
C ASP A 38 -0.22 -8.72 -15.36
N GLN A 39 -1.20 -7.99 -15.92
CA GLN A 39 -0.96 -6.68 -16.55
C GLN A 39 -0.40 -5.64 -15.57
N VAL A 40 -0.86 -5.66 -14.32
CA VAL A 40 -0.35 -4.78 -13.27
C VAL A 40 1.07 -5.17 -12.87
N GLU A 41 1.36 -6.46 -12.72
CA GLU A 41 2.70 -6.95 -12.44
C GLU A 41 3.68 -6.59 -13.56
N ASP A 42 3.29 -6.81 -14.83
CA ASP A 42 4.09 -6.45 -16.01
C ASP A 42 4.37 -4.95 -16.04
N TYR A 43 3.33 -4.11 -15.91
CA TYR A 43 3.49 -2.65 -15.86
C TYR A 43 4.43 -2.21 -14.74
N LEU A 44 4.21 -2.73 -13.52
CA LEU A 44 5.04 -2.39 -12.38
C LEU A 44 6.47 -2.84 -12.62
N ASN A 45 6.70 -4.02 -13.18
CA ASN A 45 8.04 -4.55 -13.44
C ASN A 45 8.77 -3.82 -14.57
N ASP A 46 8.07 -3.32 -15.59
CA ASP A 46 8.62 -2.54 -16.70
C ASP A 46 8.95 -1.09 -16.32
N LEU A 47 8.39 -0.59 -15.22
CA LEU A 47 8.70 0.72 -14.68
C LEU A 47 10.07 0.72 -13.97
N LYS A 48 11.14 1.02 -14.72
CA LYS A 48 12.54 1.04 -14.25
C LYS A 48 12.93 2.36 -13.58
N SER A 49 12.34 3.46 -14.01
CA SER A 49 12.43 4.75 -13.33
C SER A 49 11.12 5.50 -13.40
N PHE A 50 10.91 6.42 -12.47
CA PHE A 50 9.68 7.19 -12.36
C PHE A 50 10.02 8.55 -11.79
N ALA A 51 9.41 9.59 -12.36
CA ALA A 51 9.44 10.92 -11.79
C ALA A 51 8.06 11.54 -11.79
N ALA A 52 7.60 11.99 -10.63
CA ALA A 52 6.31 12.65 -10.50
C ALA A 52 6.36 13.70 -9.39
N ARG A 53 5.40 14.62 -9.45
CA ARG A 53 4.96 15.36 -8.27
C ARG A 53 3.90 14.54 -7.54
N PHE A 54 3.80 14.74 -6.23
CA PHE A 54 2.77 14.09 -5.43
C PHE A 54 2.03 15.08 -4.54
N GLU A 55 0.79 14.71 -4.22
CA GLU A 55 0.02 15.23 -3.08
C GLU A 55 -0.33 14.05 -2.19
N GLN A 56 -0.05 14.17 -0.89
CA GLN A 56 -0.37 13.17 0.11
C GLN A 56 -1.45 13.71 1.05
N ASN A 57 -2.51 12.93 1.20
CA ASN A 57 -3.65 13.23 2.06
C ASN A 57 -3.75 12.21 3.20
N VAL A 58 -3.82 12.71 4.43
CA VAL A 58 -4.04 11.92 5.65
C VAL A 58 -5.15 12.60 6.44
N ALA A 59 -6.15 11.84 6.89
CA ALA A 59 -7.31 12.40 7.56
C ALA A 59 -6.91 13.24 8.80
N GLY A 60 -7.37 14.48 8.85
CA GLY A 60 -7.09 15.41 9.96
C GLY A 60 -5.73 16.09 9.91
N MET A 61 -4.93 15.86 8.86
CA MET A 61 -3.65 16.53 8.63
C MET A 61 -3.72 17.48 7.43
N GLN A 62 -2.80 18.46 7.37
CA GLN A 62 -2.65 19.29 6.17
C GLN A 62 -2.09 18.45 5.01
N PRO A 63 -2.58 18.63 3.77
CA PRO A 63 -2.01 17.97 2.61
C PRO A 63 -0.52 18.24 2.49
N SER A 64 0.26 17.20 2.22
CA SER A 64 1.69 17.33 1.97
C SER A 64 1.98 17.24 0.48
N THR A 65 2.93 18.02 -0.03
CA THR A 65 3.27 17.99 -1.46
C THR A 65 4.75 17.87 -1.67
N GLY A 66 5.15 17.42 -2.85
CA GLY A 66 6.56 17.37 -3.21
C GLY A 66 6.83 16.59 -4.48
N VAL A 67 8.00 15.96 -4.52
CA VAL A 67 8.47 15.16 -5.65
C VAL A 67 8.84 13.75 -5.20
N PHE A 68 8.53 12.78 -6.07
CA PHE A 68 8.95 11.40 -5.89
C PHE A 68 9.66 10.91 -7.15
N TYR A 69 10.92 10.55 -6.97
CA TYR A 69 11.79 10.00 -8.00
C TYR A 69 12.25 8.62 -7.58
N PHE A 70 12.26 7.67 -8.51
CA PHE A 70 12.94 6.41 -8.27
C PHE A 70 13.64 5.89 -9.50
N LYS A 71 14.66 5.06 -9.25
CA LYS A 71 15.34 4.25 -10.24
C LYS A 71 15.63 2.88 -9.63
N ARG A 72 15.13 1.83 -10.26
CA ARG A 72 15.31 0.48 -9.77
C ARG A 72 16.72 -0.04 -9.97
N PRO A 73 17.17 -0.98 -9.12
CA PRO A 73 16.52 -1.40 -7.86
C PRO A 73 16.86 -0.46 -6.69
N GLY A 74 15.90 -0.29 -5.79
CA GLY A 74 16.09 0.26 -4.44
C GLY A 74 16.41 1.75 -4.32
N ARG A 75 16.67 2.49 -5.41
CA ARG A 75 17.04 3.91 -5.35
C ARG A 75 15.82 4.80 -5.45
N PHE A 76 15.70 5.75 -4.55
CA PHE A 76 14.65 6.75 -4.61
C PHE A 76 15.01 8.03 -3.87
N LEU A 77 14.30 9.09 -4.23
CA LEU A 77 14.22 10.34 -3.51
C LEU A 77 12.73 10.68 -3.39
N TRP A 78 12.25 10.72 -2.16
CA TRP A 78 10.92 11.22 -1.81
C TRP A 78 11.12 12.49 -1.00
N GLN A 79 10.90 13.63 -1.64
CA GLN A 79 11.14 14.94 -1.03
C GLN A 79 9.80 15.65 -0.84
N TYR A 80 9.50 15.94 0.42
CA TYR A 80 8.38 16.77 0.83
C TYR A 80 8.83 18.23 0.79
N GLU A 81 8.02 19.07 0.15
CA GLU A 81 8.23 20.52 0.05
C GLU A 81 7.30 21.28 1.01
N THR A 82 6.12 20.71 1.30
CA THR A 82 5.14 21.27 2.25
C THR A 82 4.46 20.15 3.06
N PRO A 83 4.00 20.43 4.30
CA PRO A 83 4.23 21.67 5.07
C PRO A 83 5.67 21.78 5.59
N ASP A 84 6.33 20.66 5.84
CA ASP A 84 7.68 20.59 6.41
C ASP A 84 8.66 20.04 5.36
N PRO A 85 9.83 20.67 5.16
CA PRO A 85 10.84 20.21 4.21
C PRO A 85 11.59 19.01 4.79
N VAL A 86 11.14 17.82 4.41
CA VAL A 86 11.78 16.55 4.78
C VAL A 86 12.02 15.70 3.53
N LYS A 87 13.05 14.85 3.57
CA LYS A 87 13.32 13.91 2.47
C LYS A 87 13.64 12.52 2.98
N LEU A 88 13.12 11.52 2.27
CA LEU A 88 13.58 10.15 2.35
C LEU A 88 14.40 9.84 1.10
N VAL A 89 15.62 9.34 1.27
CA VAL A 89 16.53 9.10 0.16
C VAL A 89 17.29 7.80 0.35
N SER A 90 17.44 7.05 -0.73
CA SER A 90 18.24 5.82 -0.78
C SER A 90 18.96 5.70 -2.11
N ASP A 91 20.23 5.31 -2.07
CA ASP A 91 21.05 5.00 -3.24
C ASP A 91 20.98 3.52 -3.66
N GLY A 92 20.07 2.75 -3.04
CA GLY A 92 19.96 1.31 -3.18
C GLY A 92 20.39 0.55 -1.91
N GLY A 93 21.09 1.20 -1.00
CA GLY A 93 21.44 0.65 0.32
C GLY A 93 20.41 0.99 1.39
N LEU A 94 20.83 1.75 2.39
CA LEU A 94 20.01 2.22 3.50
C LEU A 94 19.03 3.31 3.04
N ILE A 95 17.98 3.55 3.82
CA ILE A 95 17.12 4.73 3.66
C ILE A 95 17.50 5.75 4.73
N TYR A 96 17.76 6.97 4.29
CA TYR A 96 17.96 8.12 5.17
C TYR A 96 16.71 8.98 5.16
N PHE A 97 16.17 9.24 6.35
CA PHE A 97 15.25 10.32 6.61
C PHE A 97 16.05 11.55 7.02
N HIS A 98 15.80 12.68 6.39
CA HIS A 98 16.44 13.95 6.72
C HIS A 98 15.42 15.07 6.84
N ASP A 99 15.43 15.74 7.99
CA ASP A 99 14.67 16.95 8.26
C ASP A 99 15.56 18.16 7.99
N ASP A 100 15.25 18.90 6.90
CA ASP A 100 16.03 20.07 6.49
C ASP A 100 15.88 21.23 7.49
N SER A 101 14.76 21.30 8.24
CA SER A 101 14.50 22.37 9.21
C SER A 101 15.36 22.24 10.45
N ASN A 102 15.56 21.01 10.91
CA ASN A 102 16.32 20.71 12.12
C ASN A 102 17.75 20.24 11.83
N ASN A 103 18.11 20.07 10.55
CA ASN A 103 19.37 19.47 10.11
C ASN A 103 19.65 18.12 10.79
N GLN A 104 18.60 17.32 10.95
CA GLN A 104 18.66 16.01 11.60
C GLN A 104 18.55 14.90 10.57
N THR A 105 19.35 13.84 10.75
CA THR A 105 19.36 12.68 9.86
C THR A 105 19.24 11.41 10.66
N ASN A 106 18.31 10.55 10.27
CA ASN A 106 18.15 9.21 10.84
C ASN A 106 18.17 8.17 9.73
N GLN A 107 18.71 6.99 10.03
CA GLN A 107 18.50 5.82 9.18
C GLN A 107 17.15 5.20 9.55
N VAL A 108 16.37 4.83 8.55
CA VAL A 108 15.05 4.20 8.74
C VAL A 108 15.01 2.82 8.07
N PRO A 109 14.15 1.90 8.54
CA PRO A 109 14.03 0.57 7.93
C PRO A 109 13.62 0.63 6.46
N ARG A 110 13.96 -0.44 5.71
CA ARG A 110 13.50 -0.61 4.32
C ARG A 110 12.05 -1.09 4.29
N GLU A 111 11.15 -0.12 4.32
CA GLU A 111 9.71 -0.31 4.26
C GLU A 111 9.06 0.90 3.55
N GLY A 112 7.73 0.94 3.52
CA GLY A 112 7.02 2.04 2.88
C GLY A 112 6.74 1.83 1.38
N ILE A 113 5.88 2.71 0.85
CA ILE A 113 5.50 2.75 -0.58
C ILE A 113 6.75 2.81 -1.48
N ALA A 114 7.74 3.61 -1.08
CA ALA A 114 8.98 3.81 -1.84
C ALA A 114 9.77 2.51 -1.99
N ASP A 115 9.93 1.76 -0.90
CA ASP A 115 10.63 0.48 -0.93
C ASP A 115 9.89 -0.53 -1.81
N PHE A 116 8.57 -0.65 -1.64
CA PHE A 116 7.73 -1.53 -2.47
C PHE A 116 7.90 -1.23 -3.97
N LEU A 117 7.76 0.04 -4.38
CA LEU A 117 7.86 0.44 -5.79
C LEU A 117 9.26 0.27 -6.39
N THR A 118 10.29 0.21 -5.55
CA THR A 118 11.69 0.11 -6.00
C THR A 118 12.27 -1.29 -5.96
N ARG A 119 11.49 -2.30 -5.54
CA ARG A 119 11.92 -3.71 -5.57
C ARG A 119 12.40 -4.09 -6.98
N GLU A 120 13.42 -4.93 -7.03
CA GLU A 120 13.97 -5.44 -8.29
C GLU A 120 12.90 -6.15 -9.12
N LYS A 121 12.04 -6.92 -8.45
CA LYS A 121 10.88 -7.60 -9.02
C LYS A 121 9.70 -7.51 -8.06
N ILE A 122 8.56 -7.12 -8.59
CA ILE A 122 7.27 -7.17 -7.90
C ILE A 122 6.51 -8.39 -8.42
N ASN A 123 6.12 -9.26 -7.50
CA ASN A 123 5.25 -10.38 -7.78
C ASN A 123 4.17 -10.39 -6.69
N LEU A 124 2.94 -10.11 -7.10
CA LEU A 124 1.75 -10.01 -6.25
C LEU A 124 1.12 -11.39 -6.02
N THR A 125 1.58 -12.41 -6.73
CA THR A 125 1.12 -13.81 -6.64
C THR A 125 2.13 -14.76 -5.98
N ASP A 126 3.31 -14.29 -5.55
CA ASP A 126 4.39 -15.12 -4.95
C ASP A 126 4.09 -15.67 -3.55
N GLY A 127 2.88 -15.43 -3.05
CA GLY A 127 2.45 -15.88 -1.74
C GLY A 127 2.77 -14.93 -0.59
N LYS A 128 3.55 -13.85 -0.79
CA LYS A 128 3.78 -12.80 0.23
C LYS A 128 2.62 -11.83 0.38
N PHE A 129 1.80 -11.74 -0.66
CA PHE A 129 0.62 -10.89 -0.69
C PHE A 129 -0.65 -11.73 -0.77
N LYS A 130 -1.73 -11.16 -0.22
CA LYS A 130 -3.10 -11.58 -0.45
C LYS A 130 -3.77 -10.49 -1.27
N VAL A 131 -4.20 -10.79 -2.49
CA VAL A 131 -5.05 -9.88 -3.25
C VAL A 131 -6.40 -9.83 -2.55
N GLU A 132 -6.84 -8.63 -2.16
CA GLU A 132 -8.12 -8.43 -1.48
C GLU A 132 -9.24 -8.17 -2.48
N TYR A 133 -9.02 -7.26 -3.44
CA TYR A 133 -9.95 -7.03 -4.53
C TYR A 133 -9.26 -6.49 -5.78
N ILE A 134 -9.92 -6.72 -6.92
CA ILE A 134 -9.62 -6.12 -8.22
C ILE A 134 -10.90 -5.45 -8.70
N ASN A 135 -10.84 -4.16 -9.03
CA ASN A 135 -11.99 -3.40 -9.49
C ASN A 135 -11.62 -2.62 -10.75
N ASP A 136 -12.24 -2.97 -11.87
CA ASP A 136 -12.05 -2.31 -13.17
C ASP A 136 -13.33 -1.59 -13.57
N ARG A 137 -13.38 -0.28 -13.35
CA ARG A 137 -14.57 0.55 -13.61
C ARG A 137 -14.16 1.97 -14.00
N ASN A 138 -14.98 2.60 -14.85
CA ASN A 138 -14.84 4.01 -15.20
C ASN A 138 -13.45 4.42 -15.72
N GLY A 139 -12.77 3.51 -16.44
CA GLY A 139 -11.42 3.77 -16.95
C GLY A 139 -10.31 3.69 -15.90
N LEU A 140 -10.62 3.25 -14.68
CA LEU A 140 -9.65 3.00 -13.61
C LEU A 140 -9.58 1.50 -13.30
N LEU A 141 -8.37 1.03 -13.05
CA LEU A 141 -8.11 -0.28 -12.47
C LEU A 141 -7.58 -0.10 -11.06
N HIS A 142 -8.28 -0.65 -10.08
CA HIS A 142 -7.86 -0.68 -8.68
C HIS A 142 -7.47 -2.10 -8.28
N VAL A 143 -6.29 -2.26 -7.68
CA VAL A 143 -5.81 -3.52 -7.13
C VAL A 143 -5.41 -3.30 -5.68
N ALA A 144 -6.11 -3.94 -4.76
CA ALA A 144 -5.76 -3.94 -3.35
C ALA A 144 -5.09 -5.24 -2.94
N ILE A 145 -3.95 -5.12 -2.27
CA ILE A 145 -3.20 -6.22 -1.70
C ILE A 145 -3.03 -6.01 -0.20
N ARG A 146 -2.99 -7.11 0.54
CA ARG A 146 -2.66 -7.19 1.95
C ARG A 146 -1.36 -7.96 2.11
N LEU A 147 -0.48 -7.49 2.98
CA LEU A 147 0.73 -8.23 3.38
C LEU A 147 0.30 -9.40 4.28
N LYS A 148 0.83 -10.61 4.03
CA LYS A 148 0.38 -11.83 4.74
C LYS A 148 0.99 -12.03 6.14
N ASP A 149 1.95 -11.21 6.54
CA ASP A 149 2.68 -11.27 7.83
C ASP A 149 2.78 -9.86 8.48
N ASP A 150 3.42 -9.75 9.66
CA ASP A 150 3.82 -8.50 10.36
C ASP A 150 4.78 -7.61 9.54
N ALA A 151 5.01 -7.92 8.26
CA ALA A 151 5.78 -7.16 7.29
C ALA A 151 5.10 -5.84 6.87
N ALA A 152 4.00 -5.46 7.52
CA ALA A 152 3.25 -4.23 7.28
C ALA A 152 4.12 -2.98 7.37
N GLY A 153 5.03 -2.93 8.36
CA GLY A 153 5.85 -1.75 8.60
C GLY A 153 5.02 -0.47 8.59
N ASP A 154 5.57 0.60 8.01
CA ASP A 154 4.84 1.86 7.76
C ASP A 154 3.84 1.82 6.57
N ILE A 155 3.75 0.71 5.81
CA ILE A 155 2.75 0.53 4.71
C ILE A 155 1.38 0.09 5.26
N GLY A 156 1.26 -0.05 6.59
CA GLY A 156 0.08 -0.67 7.17
C GLY A 156 -0.24 -2.02 6.54
N ASN A 157 -1.40 -2.57 6.87
CA ASN A 157 -1.71 -3.92 6.41
C ASN A 157 -2.17 -3.97 4.95
N THR A 158 -2.52 -2.84 4.33
CA THR A 158 -3.15 -2.79 3.01
C THR A 158 -2.46 -1.77 2.10
N LEU A 159 -2.22 -2.18 0.85
CA LEU A 159 -1.77 -1.31 -0.23
C LEU A 159 -2.76 -1.41 -1.38
N SER A 160 -3.36 -0.29 -1.77
CA SER A 160 -4.23 -0.18 -2.94
C SER A 160 -3.54 0.64 -4.02
N LEU A 161 -3.41 0.06 -5.20
CA LEU A 161 -2.81 0.68 -6.38
C LEU A 161 -3.93 1.05 -7.35
N THR A 162 -3.98 2.31 -7.77
CA THR A 162 -4.96 2.80 -8.73
C THR A 162 -4.27 3.24 -10.00
N PHE A 163 -4.72 2.67 -11.12
CA PHE A 163 -4.17 2.91 -12.44
C PHE A 163 -5.22 3.55 -13.35
N LEU A 164 -4.81 4.55 -14.13
CA LEU A 164 -5.57 5.00 -15.30
C LEU A 164 -5.39 3.99 -16.43
N LYS A 165 -6.47 3.66 -17.15
CA LYS A 165 -6.44 2.75 -18.30
C LYS A 165 -6.27 3.51 -19.63
N GLY A 166 -5.54 2.89 -20.55
CA GLY A 166 -5.36 3.32 -21.93
C GLY A 166 -4.33 4.45 -22.14
N PRO A 167 -3.01 4.21 -22.05
CA PRO A 167 -2.29 3.04 -21.52
C PRO A 167 -2.40 2.91 -20.00
N LEU A 168 -1.97 1.78 -19.42
CA LEU A 168 -1.95 1.63 -17.96
C LEU A 168 -0.91 2.59 -17.37
N GLN A 169 -1.30 3.39 -16.38
CA GLN A 169 -0.41 4.32 -15.68
C GLN A 169 -0.80 4.41 -14.20
N LEU A 170 0.14 4.19 -13.28
CA LEU A 170 -0.07 4.35 -11.84
C LEU A 170 -0.37 5.82 -11.52
N ARG A 171 -1.53 6.09 -10.92
CA ARG A 171 -1.98 7.44 -10.57
C ARG A 171 -2.04 7.68 -9.08
N GLN A 172 -2.29 6.63 -8.31
CA GLN A 172 -2.51 6.76 -6.89
C GLN A 172 -2.13 5.49 -6.15
N ILE A 173 -1.63 5.69 -4.94
CA ILE A 173 -1.43 4.65 -3.95
C ILE A 173 -2.19 5.05 -2.70
N THR A 174 -2.94 4.10 -2.13
CA THR A 174 -3.56 4.26 -0.82
C THR A 174 -3.05 3.17 0.10
N THR A 175 -2.66 3.57 1.30
CA THR A 175 -2.16 2.71 2.36
C THR A 175 -2.83 3.10 3.68
N THR A 176 -2.48 2.45 4.79
CA THR A 176 -2.93 2.84 6.13
C THR A 176 -1.74 3.13 7.01
N ASN A 177 -1.82 4.15 7.87
CA ASN A 177 -0.79 4.38 8.88
C ASN A 177 -0.93 3.40 10.06
N GLN A 178 -0.07 3.52 11.06
CA GLN A 178 -0.08 2.71 12.30
C GLN A 178 -1.38 2.80 13.13
N PHE A 179 -2.28 3.73 12.82
CA PHE A 179 -3.59 3.90 13.46
C PHE A 179 -4.74 3.44 12.54
N ASP A 180 -4.44 2.67 11.50
CA ASP A 180 -5.37 2.21 10.46
C ASP A 180 -6.08 3.35 9.69
N GLN A 181 -5.53 4.57 9.73
CA GLN A 181 -6.08 5.69 9.00
C GLN A 181 -5.57 5.68 7.56
N PRO A 182 -6.43 5.95 6.55
CA PRO A 182 -6.00 6.01 5.16
C PRO A 182 -4.96 7.11 4.93
N VAL A 183 -3.90 6.73 4.22
CA VAL A 183 -2.90 7.63 3.64
C VAL A 183 -3.01 7.48 2.12
N GLU A 184 -3.38 8.56 1.45
CA GLU A 184 -3.53 8.61 0.00
C GLU A 184 -2.40 9.42 -0.62
N VAL A 185 -1.76 8.88 -1.65
CA VAL A 185 -0.71 9.55 -2.41
C VAL A 185 -1.16 9.62 -3.87
N LEU A 186 -1.41 10.83 -4.36
CA LEU A 186 -1.79 11.13 -5.73
C LEU A 186 -0.56 11.56 -6.52
N PHE A 187 -0.33 10.96 -7.69
CA PHE A 187 0.78 11.32 -8.58
C PHE A 187 0.31 12.13 -9.79
N PHE A 188 1.06 13.17 -10.12
CA PHE A 188 0.83 14.03 -11.28
C PHE A 188 2.15 14.48 -11.92
N ASN A 189 2.08 14.98 -13.15
CA ASN A 189 3.26 15.28 -13.99
C ASN A 189 4.21 14.09 -14.11
N ILE A 190 3.63 12.90 -14.30
CA ILE A 190 4.33 11.62 -14.33
C ILE A 190 5.19 11.51 -15.59
N ARG A 191 6.45 11.12 -15.39
CA ARG A 191 7.38 10.68 -16.44
C ARG A 191 7.89 9.28 -16.08
N GLU A 192 7.36 8.29 -16.77
CA GLU A 192 7.79 6.90 -16.64
C GLU A 192 9.06 6.66 -17.43
N ASN A 193 9.93 5.78 -16.92
CA ASN A 193 11.21 5.44 -17.50
C ASN A 193 12.07 6.68 -17.85
N ALA A 194 11.95 7.73 -17.03
CA ALA A 194 12.70 8.96 -17.17
C ALA A 194 14.21 8.72 -17.02
N ASP A 195 15.01 9.44 -17.81
CA ASP A 195 16.46 9.48 -17.62
C ASP A 195 16.80 10.34 -16.40
N LEU A 196 17.00 9.67 -15.27
CA LEU A 196 17.33 10.27 -13.98
C LEU A 196 18.82 10.11 -13.69
N ASP A 197 19.48 11.22 -13.39
CA ASP A 197 20.85 11.21 -12.89
C ASP A 197 20.89 10.51 -11.54
N THR A 198 21.72 9.48 -11.44
CA THR A 198 21.92 8.72 -10.20
C THR A 198 22.44 9.55 -9.02
N GLN A 199 23.04 10.72 -9.26
CA GLN A 199 23.52 11.61 -8.19
C GLN A 199 22.39 12.13 -7.31
N ILE A 200 21.15 12.24 -7.82
CA ILE A 200 20.01 12.72 -7.02
C ILE A 200 19.63 11.77 -5.89
N PHE A 201 20.07 10.50 -5.97
CA PHE A 201 19.81 9.48 -4.96
C PHE A 201 20.94 9.36 -3.93
N LYS A 202 22.06 10.06 -4.15
CA LYS A 202 23.16 10.05 -3.19
C LYS A 202 22.87 11.05 -2.09
N PHE A 203 23.07 10.60 -0.85
CA PHE A 203 22.95 11.45 0.31
C PHE A 203 24.14 11.24 1.23
N THR A 204 24.80 12.33 1.58
CA THR A 204 25.86 12.35 2.59
C THR A 204 25.31 13.09 3.79
N PRO A 205 25.06 12.41 4.92
CA PRO A 205 24.65 13.08 6.14
C PRO A 205 25.66 14.18 6.51
N PRO A 206 25.20 15.34 7.00
CA PRO A 206 26.09 16.36 7.54
C PRO A 206 26.99 15.73 8.62
N GLN A 207 28.30 16.03 8.60
CA GLN A 207 29.19 15.58 9.67
C GLN A 207 28.70 16.13 11.01
N TYR A 208 28.48 15.25 11.98
CA TYR A 208 28.17 15.63 13.35
C TYR A 208 29.36 16.45 13.88
N ARG A 209 29.16 17.74 14.17
CA ARG A 209 30.11 18.50 14.98
C ARG A 209 29.73 18.27 16.43
N GLU A 210 30.47 17.41 17.13
CA GLU A 210 30.46 17.44 18.59
C GLU A 210 31.04 18.79 19.01
N ASN A 211 30.25 19.57 19.76
CA ASN A 211 30.71 20.76 20.47
C ASN A 211 31.13 20.35 21.89
#